data_AF-A0A8J7H0U1-F1
#
_entry.id   AF-A0A8J7H0U1-F1
#
_cell.length_a   1.000
_cell.length_b   1.000
_cell.length_c   1.000
_cell.angle_alpha   90.00
_cell.angle_beta   90.00
_cell.angle_gamma   90.00
#
_symmetry.space_group_name_H-M   'P 1'
#
loop_
_entity.id
_entity.type
_entity.pdbx_description
1 polymer ?
#
loop_
_entity_poly.entity_id
_entity_poly.type
_entity_poly.pdbx_seq_one_letter_code
_entity_poly.pdbx_strand_id
1 'polypeptide(L)'
;MKRKNVLRIIIVLILLLIASYFFYIYPREIYEEYNGIYYKLGDSTFSEKITVKLEGYLENSLGEGAKFTGTLQLGNQILEKSLILQSKDGIGIIRYFDKDTQDYVTYGTLYSKAIKEGFTISILGIDDNGERGSWSSGDGYMISAPASNREEALELSNQLMENELGKYEVVLD
;
A
#
# COMPACT_ATOMS: atom_id res chain seq x y z
N MET A 1 35.80 37.11 2.15
CA MET A 1 36.10 35.70 2.54
C MET A 1 37.14 35.13 1.58
N LYS A 2 38.25 34.52 2.05
CA LYS A 2 39.30 34.00 1.15
C LYS A 2 38.70 32.92 0.23
N ARG A 3 39.03 32.94 -1.07
CA ARG A 3 38.52 32.01 -2.10
C ARG A 3 38.64 30.51 -1.69
N LYS A 4 39.67 30.18 -0.91
CA LYS A 4 39.89 28.84 -0.33
C LYS A 4 38.86 28.42 0.74
N ASN A 5 38.32 29.37 1.51
CA ASN A 5 37.29 29.09 2.52
C ASN A 5 35.92 28.89 1.86
N VAL A 6 35.63 29.63 0.79
CA VAL A 6 34.42 29.44 -0.02
C VAL A 6 34.40 28.03 -0.63
N LEU A 7 35.52 27.58 -1.21
CA LEU A 7 35.62 26.25 -1.82
C LEU A 7 35.37 25.12 -0.81
N ARG A 8 35.91 25.24 0.41
CA ARG A 8 35.67 24.26 1.49
C ARG A 8 34.19 24.17 1.87
N ILE A 9 33.51 25.31 1.98
CA ILE A 9 32.07 25.34 2.30
C ILE A 9 31.26 24.67 1.19
N ILE A 10 31.58 24.95 -0.08
CA ILE A 10 30.90 24.31 -1.23
C ILE A 10 31.09 22.79 -1.20
N ILE A 11 32.31 22.30 -0.93
CA ILE A 11 32.58 20.86 -0.83
C ILE A 11 31.76 20.22 0.29
N VAL A 12 31.69 20.85 1.46
CA VAL A 12 30.88 20.34 2.58
C VAL A 12 29.39 20.30 2.22
N LEU A 13 28.88 21.33 1.56
CA LEU A 13 27.48 21.36 1.11
C LEU A 13 27.18 20.25 0.08
N ILE A 14 28.10 20.01 -0.86
CA ILE A 14 27.96 18.91 -1.83
C ILE A 14 27.96 17.56 -1.12
N LEU A 15 28.85 17.34 -0.16
CA LEU A 15 28.88 16.10 0.62
C LEU A 15 27.60 15.90 1.43
N LEU A 16 27.04 16.96 2.01
CA LEU A 16 25.76 16.90 2.73
C LEU A 16 24.60 16.56 1.78
N LEU A 17 24.56 17.14 0.58
CA LEU A 17 23.54 16.81 -0.42
C LEU A 17 23.64 15.35 -0.87
N ILE A 18 24.86 14.85 -1.11
CA ILE A 18 25.09 13.45 -1.47
C ILE A 18 24.66 12.52 -0.34
N ALA A 19 25.04 12.80 0.90
CA ALA A 19 24.65 12.00 2.06
C ALA A 19 23.12 11.99 2.26
N SER A 20 22.47 13.15 2.13
CA SER A 20 21.02 13.28 2.21
C SER A 20 20.32 12.49 1.09
N TYR A 21 20.89 12.50 -0.12
CA TYR A 21 20.36 11.75 -1.26
C TYR A 21 20.41 10.24 -1.01
N PHE A 22 21.55 9.71 -0.56
CA PHE A 22 21.67 8.29 -0.24
C PHE A 22 20.75 7.89 0.92
N PHE A 23 20.61 8.74 1.94
CA PHE A 23 19.71 8.47 3.07
C PHE A 23 18.22 8.42 2.68
N TYR A 24 17.84 9.14 1.62
CA TYR A 24 16.47 9.17 1.11
C TYR A 24 16.11 7.89 0.32
N ILE A 25 17.02 7.38 -0.50
CA ILE A 25 16.79 6.23 -1.39
C ILE A 25 17.03 4.90 -0.69
N TYR A 26 17.84 4.88 0.38
CA TYR A 26 18.24 3.64 1.03
C TYR A 26 17.01 2.80 1.45
N PRO A 27 16.93 1.52 1.03
CA PRO A 27 15.83 0.63 1.41
C PRO A 27 15.69 0.54 2.92
N ARG A 28 14.45 0.69 3.42
CA ARG A 28 14.16 0.60 4.85
C ARG A 28 13.42 -0.67 5.15
N GLU A 29 13.92 -1.42 6.11
CA GLU A 29 13.19 -2.54 6.67
C GLU A 29 11.88 -2.06 7.30
N ILE A 30 10.83 -2.84 7.08
CA ILE A 30 9.51 -2.65 7.66
C ILE A 30 9.06 -3.98 8.26
N TYR A 31 8.68 -3.93 9.53
CA TYR A 31 8.06 -5.02 10.26
C TYR A 31 6.91 -4.41 11.05
N GLU A 32 5.72 -4.45 10.48
CA GLU A 32 4.53 -3.83 11.05
C GLU A 32 3.40 -4.85 11.13
N GLU A 33 2.64 -4.78 12.23
CA GLU A 33 1.48 -5.61 12.46
C GLU A 33 0.30 -4.71 12.83
N TYR A 34 -0.79 -4.84 12.08
CA TYR A 34 -2.00 -4.04 12.24
C TYR A 34 -3.21 -4.95 12.47
N ASN A 35 -4.15 -4.44 13.27
CA ASN A 35 -5.52 -4.92 13.20
C ASN A 35 -6.16 -4.34 11.94
N GLY A 36 -6.72 -5.19 11.10
CA GLY A 36 -7.45 -4.79 9.91
C GLY A 36 -8.85 -5.37 9.89
N ILE A 37 -9.66 -4.84 8.98
CA ILE A 37 -11.02 -5.34 8.73
C ILE A 37 -11.11 -5.76 7.28
N TYR A 38 -11.50 -7.01 7.08
CA TYR A 38 -11.94 -7.54 5.80
C TYR A 38 -13.45 -7.33 5.69
N TYR A 39 -13.92 -6.69 4.64
CA TYR A 39 -15.34 -6.39 4.47
C TYR A 39 -15.73 -6.33 2.99
N LYS A 40 -17.03 -6.25 2.73
CA LYS A 40 -17.59 -6.18 1.38
C LYS A 40 -18.36 -4.87 1.23
N LEU A 41 -18.16 -4.18 0.11
CA LEU A 41 -18.99 -3.03 -0.26
C LEU A 41 -20.41 -3.49 -0.60
N GLY A 42 -21.40 -2.62 -0.40
CA GLY A 42 -22.83 -2.95 -0.60
C GLY A 42 -23.42 -3.95 0.40
N ASP A 43 -22.62 -4.53 1.29
CA ASP A 43 -23.08 -5.41 2.38
C ASP A 43 -22.62 -4.84 3.73
N SER A 44 -23.58 -4.29 4.50
CA SER A 44 -23.31 -3.74 5.83
C SER A 44 -23.13 -4.83 6.89
N THR A 45 -23.52 -6.07 6.61
CA THR A 45 -23.49 -7.18 7.56
C THR A 45 -22.18 -7.97 7.52
N PHE A 46 -21.50 -7.99 6.36
CA PHE A 46 -20.25 -8.71 6.20
C PHE A 46 -19.05 -7.86 6.65
N SER A 47 -18.42 -8.28 7.76
CA SER A 47 -17.08 -7.84 8.14
C SER A 47 -16.39 -8.86 9.04
N GLU A 48 -15.08 -8.99 8.90
CA GLU A 48 -14.23 -9.89 9.67
C GLU A 48 -12.98 -9.15 10.15
N LYS A 49 -12.61 -9.34 11.41
CA LYS A 49 -11.34 -8.85 11.94
C LYS A 49 -10.22 -9.74 11.48
N ILE A 50 -9.21 -9.15 10.85
CA ILE A 50 -8.03 -9.87 10.39
C ILE A 50 -6.77 -9.21 10.92
N THR A 51 -5.71 -10.00 11.07
CA THR A 51 -4.37 -9.47 11.34
C THR A 51 -3.68 -9.22 10.02
N VAL A 52 -3.10 -8.03 9.84
CA VAL A 52 -2.31 -7.69 8.67
C VAL A 52 -0.85 -7.52 9.07
N LYS A 53 0.06 -8.26 8.43
CA LYS A 53 1.50 -8.16 8.70
C LYS A 53 2.26 -7.80 7.43
N LEU A 54 3.15 -6.82 7.55
CA LEU A 54 4.09 -6.43 6.50
C LEU A 54 5.52 -6.69 6.98
N GLU A 55 6.22 -7.55 6.26
CA GLU A 55 7.62 -7.88 6.55
C GLU A 55 8.44 -7.78 5.26
N GLY A 56 9.37 -6.83 5.19
CA GLY A 56 10.20 -6.65 4.01
C GLY A 56 10.90 -5.30 3.94
N TYR A 57 11.08 -4.81 2.73
CA TYR A 57 11.80 -3.57 2.44
C TYR A 57 10.89 -2.58 1.70
N LEU A 58 10.90 -1.34 2.17
CA LEU A 58 10.27 -0.20 1.52
C LEU A 58 11.36 0.69 0.92
N GLU A 59 11.29 0.88 -0.38
CA GLU A 59 12.22 1.69 -1.17
C GLU A 59 11.48 2.93 -1.68
N ASN A 60 12.06 4.11 -1.47
CA ASN A 60 11.56 5.33 -2.09
C ASN A 60 12.32 5.57 -3.39
N SER A 61 11.59 5.71 -4.49
CA SER A 61 12.19 6.19 -5.74
C SER A 61 12.06 7.70 -5.84
N LEU A 62 13.06 8.36 -6.43
CA LEU A 62 12.89 9.74 -6.85
C LEU A 62 11.93 9.79 -8.04
N GLY A 63 10.69 10.14 -7.76
CA GLY A 63 9.75 10.54 -8.80
C GLY A 63 8.74 9.48 -9.22
N GLU A 64 8.96 8.19 -8.92
CA GLU A 64 8.13 7.07 -9.36
C GLU A 64 7.26 6.47 -8.24
N GLY A 65 7.41 6.97 -7.01
CA GLY A 65 6.66 6.55 -5.82
C GLY A 65 7.41 5.51 -4.97
N ALA A 66 6.69 4.75 -4.16
CA ALA A 66 7.25 3.80 -3.20
C ALA A 66 7.14 2.36 -3.71
N LYS A 67 8.16 1.55 -3.45
CA LYS A 67 8.19 0.13 -3.77
C LYS A 67 8.34 -0.69 -2.50
N PHE A 68 7.38 -1.57 -2.24
CA PHE A 68 7.53 -2.58 -1.18
C PHE A 68 7.89 -3.91 -1.81
N THR A 69 8.87 -4.61 -1.22
CA THR A 69 9.22 -5.99 -1.56
C THR A 69 9.31 -6.80 -0.28
N GLY A 70 8.53 -7.87 -0.16
CA GLY A 70 8.51 -8.66 1.08
C GLY A 70 7.40 -9.70 1.14
N THR A 71 6.91 -9.95 2.33
CA THR A 71 5.77 -10.82 2.62
C THR A 71 4.63 -9.96 3.18
N LEU A 72 3.43 -10.16 2.63
CA LEU A 72 2.20 -9.53 3.11
C LEU A 72 1.27 -10.64 3.62
N GLN A 73 0.96 -10.62 4.90
CA GLN A 73 -0.03 -11.53 5.50
C GLN A 73 -1.35 -10.77 5.69
N LEU A 74 -2.45 -11.34 5.22
CA LEU A 74 -3.80 -10.80 5.29
C LEU A 74 -4.70 -11.87 5.93
N GLY A 75 -4.85 -11.84 7.25
CA GLY A 75 -5.50 -12.90 8.02
C GLY A 75 -4.77 -14.23 7.84
N ASN A 76 -5.47 -15.22 7.26
CA ASN A 76 -4.91 -16.55 6.98
C ASN A 76 -4.18 -16.63 5.63
N GLN A 77 -4.26 -15.60 4.78
CA GLN A 77 -3.61 -15.59 3.48
C GLN A 77 -2.20 -15.00 3.59
N ILE A 78 -1.22 -15.70 3.04
CA ILE A 78 0.18 -15.26 3.00
C ILE A 78 0.57 -15.04 1.54
N LEU A 79 0.90 -13.80 1.21
CA LEU A 79 1.37 -13.38 -0.11
C LEU A 79 2.90 -13.30 -0.08
N GLU A 80 3.57 -14.41 -0.39
CA GLU A 80 5.03 -14.47 -0.45
C GLU A 80 5.58 -13.68 -1.65
N LYS A 81 6.76 -13.07 -1.46
CA LYS A 81 7.44 -12.26 -2.49
C LYS A 81 6.51 -11.20 -3.09
N SER A 82 5.70 -10.60 -2.23
CA SER A 82 4.84 -9.48 -2.57
C SER A 82 5.66 -8.30 -3.08
N LEU A 83 5.20 -7.74 -4.18
CA LEU A 83 5.68 -6.51 -4.79
C LEU A 83 4.52 -5.52 -4.83
N ILE A 84 4.71 -4.36 -4.20
CA ILE A 84 3.76 -3.25 -4.29
C ILE A 84 4.48 -2.09 -4.96
N LEU A 85 3.97 -1.67 -6.11
CA LEU A 85 4.46 -0.51 -6.84
C LEU A 85 3.46 0.62 -6.63
N GLN A 86 3.71 1.47 -5.64
CA GLN A 86 2.84 2.59 -5.29
C GLN A 86 3.27 3.85 -6.04
N SER A 87 2.35 4.45 -6.78
CA SER A 87 2.54 5.73 -7.45
C SER A 87 2.55 6.89 -6.45
N LYS A 88 2.93 8.08 -6.92
CA LYS A 88 2.87 9.32 -6.11
C LYS A 88 1.46 9.68 -5.63
N ASP A 89 0.44 9.22 -6.36
CA ASP A 89 -0.95 9.49 -6.03
C ASP A 89 -1.47 8.54 -4.92
N GLY A 90 -0.59 7.67 -4.40
CA GLY A 90 -0.89 6.77 -3.30
C GLY A 90 -1.48 5.43 -3.72
N ILE A 91 -1.61 5.18 -5.03
CA ILE A 91 -2.21 3.98 -5.60
C ILE A 91 -1.11 2.99 -5.94
N GLY A 92 -1.22 1.76 -5.47
CA GLY A 92 -0.26 0.70 -5.76
C GLY A 92 -0.89 -0.60 -6.21
N ILE A 93 -0.23 -1.32 -7.11
CA ILE A 93 -0.67 -2.66 -7.51
C ILE A 93 0.04 -3.67 -6.63
N ILE A 94 -0.72 -4.53 -5.94
CA ILE A 94 -0.18 -5.64 -5.17
C ILE A 94 -0.04 -6.84 -6.09
N ARG A 95 1.18 -7.30 -6.30
CA ARG A 95 1.48 -8.57 -6.96
C ARG A 95 2.20 -9.51 -6.00
N TYR A 96 1.97 -10.81 -6.09
CA TYR A 96 2.71 -11.81 -5.32
C TYR A 96 3.10 -12.97 -6.22
N PHE A 97 4.12 -13.72 -5.79
CA PHE A 97 4.56 -14.90 -6.53
C PHE A 97 3.67 -16.09 -6.18
N ASP A 98 2.90 -16.57 -7.16
CA ASP A 98 2.08 -17.76 -7.02
C ASP A 98 2.92 -19.00 -7.37
N LYS A 99 3.05 -19.91 -6.40
CA LYS A 99 3.86 -21.14 -6.56
C LYS A 99 3.22 -22.11 -7.53
N ASP A 100 1.89 -22.10 -7.65
CA ASP A 100 1.15 -23.05 -8.48
C ASP A 100 1.28 -22.67 -9.97
N THR A 101 1.19 -21.38 -10.27
CA THR A 101 1.35 -20.87 -11.65
C THR A 101 2.80 -20.53 -12.01
N GLN A 102 3.71 -20.51 -11.02
CA GLN A 102 5.09 -20.05 -11.15
C GLN A 102 5.24 -18.64 -11.74
N ASP A 103 4.29 -17.74 -11.45
CA ASP A 103 4.28 -16.38 -11.99
C ASP A 103 3.78 -15.34 -10.96
N TYR A 104 4.02 -14.07 -11.25
CA TYR A 104 3.51 -12.95 -10.48
C TYR A 104 2.07 -12.63 -10.82
N VAL A 105 1.24 -12.88 -9.83
CA VAL A 105 -0.19 -12.68 -9.83
C VAL A 105 -0.55 -11.34 -9.21
N THR A 106 -1.52 -10.62 -9.79
CA THR A 106 -2.12 -9.44 -9.13
C THR A 106 -3.16 -9.87 -8.10
N TYR A 107 -3.00 -9.41 -6.87
CA TYR A 107 -3.96 -9.60 -5.77
C TYR A 107 -5.04 -8.52 -5.77
N GLY A 108 -4.63 -7.27 -5.97
CA GLY A 108 -5.51 -6.13 -5.82
C GLY A 108 -4.78 -4.80 -5.96
N THR A 109 -5.53 -3.73 -5.67
CA THR A 109 -5.02 -2.37 -5.65
C THR A 109 -4.97 -1.87 -4.22
N LEU A 110 -3.83 -1.34 -3.81
CA LEU A 110 -3.59 -0.66 -2.54
C LEU A 110 -3.77 0.85 -2.72
N TYR A 111 -4.45 1.48 -1.78
CA TYR A 111 -4.59 2.91 -1.64
C TYR A 111 -3.98 3.32 -0.31
N SER A 112 -3.04 4.25 -0.32
CA SER A 112 -2.36 4.71 0.89
C SER A 112 -1.57 5.99 0.61
N LYS A 113 -1.50 6.90 1.58
CA LYS A 113 -0.56 8.04 1.52
C LYS A 113 0.87 7.61 1.86
N ALA A 114 0.98 6.74 2.86
CA ALA A 114 2.21 6.06 3.26
C ALA A 114 1.83 4.72 3.88
N ILE A 115 2.38 3.62 3.36
CA ILE A 115 1.99 2.26 3.77
C ILE A 115 2.09 2.04 5.29
N LYS A 116 3.02 2.72 5.97
CA LYS A 116 3.20 2.67 7.43
C LYS A 116 2.12 3.41 8.24
N GLU A 117 1.42 4.35 7.63
CA GLU A 117 0.40 5.16 8.33
C GLU A 117 -0.99 4.52 8.22
N GLY A 118 -1.20 3.72 7.17
CA GLY A 118 -2.44 3.02 6.91
C GLY A 118 -2.71 2.87 5.43
N PHE A 119 -3.52 1.89 5.09
CA PHE A 119 -3.86 1.56 3.72
C PHE A 119 -5.23 0.89 3.62
N THR A 120 -5.77 0.91 2.41
CA THR A 120 -6.93 0.13 2.01
C THR A 120 -6.59 -0.67 0.75
N ILE A 121 -7.06 -1.91 0.66
CA ILE A 121 -6.83 -2.81 -0.46
C ILE A 121 -8.19 -3.15 -1.07
N SER A 122 -8.37 -2.88 -2.36
CA SER A 122 -9.44 -3.46 -3.16
C SER A 122 -8.98 -4.80 -3.73
N ILE A 123 -9.65 -5.88 -3.35
CA ILE A 123 -9.27 -7.24 -3.74
C ILE A 123 -9.90 -7.54 -5.09
N LEU A 124 -9.09 -8.01 -6.05
CA LEU A 124 -9.65 -8.49 -7.31
C LEU A 124 -10.48 -9.74 -7.05
N GLY A 125 -11.77 -9.68 -7.42
CA GLY A 125 -12.66 -10.82 -7.33
C GLY A 125 -12.13 -11.98 -8.17
N ILE A 126 -12.46 -13.20 -7.76
CA ILE A 126 -12.37 -14.37 -8.64
C ILE A 126 -13.81 -14.60 -9.10
N ASP A 127 -14.04 -14.62 -10.40
CA ASP A 127 -15.35 -14.90 -10.96
C ASP A 127 -15.73 -16.37 -10.78
N ASP A 128 -16.97 -16.72 -11.13
CA ASP A 128 -17.50 -18.08 -10.99
C ASP A 128 -16.73 -19.13 -11.81
N ASN A 129 -15.89 -18.70 -12.77
CA ASN A 129 -15.05 -19.57 -13.60
C ASN A 129 -13.63 -19.74 -13.03
N GLY A 130 -13.32 -19.12 -11.89
CA GLY A 130 -11.98 -19.12 -11.33
C GLY A 130 -11.02 -18.12 -12.00
N GLU A 131 -11.52 -17.27 -12.90
CA GLU A 131 -10.72 -16.22 -13.53
C GLU A 131 -10.73 -14.97 -12.64
N ARG A 132 -9.63 -14.20 -12.64
CA ARG A 132 -9.59 -12.96 -11.87
C ARG A 132 -10.48 -11.91 -12.55
N GLY A 133 -11.62 -11.65 -11.94
CA GLY A 133 -12.60 -10.66 -12.36
C GLY A 133 -12.18 -9.22 -12.04
N SER A 134 -13.05 -8.29 -12.41
CA SER A 134 -12.91 -6.87 -12.09
C SER A 134 -13.43 -6.59 -10.67
N TRP A 135 -12.81 -5.62 -9.98
CA TRP A 135 -13.35 -5.09 -8.73
C TRP A 135 -14.44 -4.05 -9.04
N SER A 136 -15.55 -4.06 -8.29
CA SER A 136 -16.64 -3.09 -8.41
C SER A 136 -16.85 -2.34 -7.10
N SER A 137 -17.22 -1.06 -7.18
CA SER A 137 -17.53 -0.23 -6.02
C SER A 137 -18.85 -0.61 -5.33
N GLY A 138 -19.70 -1.43 -5.96
CA GLY A 138 -20.99 -1.84 -5.42
C GLY A 138 -20.94 -3.11 -4.56
N ASP A 139 -20.00 -4.01 -4.82
CA ASP A 139 -19.94 -5.33 -4.20
C ASP A 139 -18.51 -5.88 -3.99
N GLY A 140 -17.50 -5.02 -4.20
CA GLY A 140 -16.10 -5.39 -4.09
C GLY A 140 -15.66 -5.70 -2.66
N TYR A 141 -14.77 -6.68 -2.54
CA TYR A 141 -14.12 -7.01 -1.29
C TYR A 141 -12.96 -6.06 -1.00
N MET A 142 -12.83 -5.70 0.27
CA MET A 142 -11.92 -4.67 0.75
C MET A 142 -11.22 -5.13 2.02
N ILE A 143 -9.97 -4.69 2.20
CA ILE A 143 -9.25 -4.77 3.47
C ILE A 143 -8.74 -3.39 3.84
N SER A 144 -9.00 -2.93 5.06
CA SER A 144 -8.43 -1.67 5.56
C SER A 144 -7.71 -1.86 6.88
N ALA A 145 -6.55 -1.24 7.01
CA ALA A 145 -5.72 -1.30 8.20
C ALA A 145 -4.92 0.00 8.39
N PRO A 146 -4.71 0.46 9.63
CA PRO A 146 -5.29 -0.07 10.86
C PRO A 146 -6.78 0.27 10.98
N ALA A 147 -7.59 -0.68 11.46
CA ALA A 147 -9.00 -0.46 11.77
C ALA A 147 -9.48 -1.47 12.82
N SER A 148 -10.30 -1.01 13.77
CA SER A 148 -10.83 -1.84 14.87
C SER A 148 -12.22 -2.39 14.58
N ASN A 149 -12.94 -1.76 13.65
CA ASN A 149 -14.31 -2.09 13.25
C ASN A 149 -14.59 -1.62 11.80
N ARG A 150 -15.73 -2.07 11.26
CA ARG A 150 -16.13 -1.80 9.87
C ARG A 150 -16.28 -0.30 9.57
N GLU A 151 -16.76 0.48 10.52
CA GLU A 151 -16.97 1.93 10.34
C GLU A 151 -15.63 2.65 10.15
N GLU A 152 -14.66 2.40 11.03
CA GLU A 152 -13.29 2.90 10.90
C GLU A 152 -12.62 2.46 9.57
N ALA A 153 -12.84 1.21 9.18
CA ALA A 153 -12.30 0.67 7.92
C ALA A 153 -12.88 1.38 6.69
N LEU A 154 -14.19 1.66 6.71
CA LEU A 154 -14.89 2.35 5.64
C LEU A 154 -14.46 3.82 5.57
N GLU A 155 -14.36 4.50 6.71
CA GLU A 155 -13.87 5.87 6.78
C GLU A 155 -12.45 5.99 6.22
N LEU A 156 -11.55 5.09 6.63
CA LEU A 156 -10.19 5.04 6.11
C LEU A 156 -10.16 4.81 4.59
N SER A 157 -11.04 3.95 4.08
CA SER A 157 -11.15 3.66 2.65
C SER A 157 -11.63 4.87 1.86
N ASN A 158 -12.67 5.53 2.33
CA ASN A 158 -13.21 6.75 1.72
C ASN A 158 -12.15 7.86 1.69
N GLN A 159 -11.39 8.02 2.77
CA GLN A 159 -10.31 9.01 2.84
C GLN A 159 -9.18 8.69 1.84
N LEU A 160 -8.79 7.42 1.70
CA LEU A 160 -7.66 7.02 0.86
C LEU A 160 -8.02 6.89 -0.62
N MET A 161 -9.31 6.70 -0.92
CA MET A 161 -9.82 6.53 -2.29
C MET A 161 -10.57 7.76 -2.81
N GLU A 162 -10.56 8.88 -2.09
CA GLU A 162 -11.32 10.10 -2.42
C GLU A 162 -11.19 10.53 -3.90
N ASN A 163 -10.00 10.45 -4.47
CA ASN A 163 -9.73 10.81 -5.86
C ASN A 163 -10.27 9.79 -6.89
N GLU A 164 -10.36 8.52 -6.51
CA GLU A 164 -10.84 7.42 -7.37
C GLU A 164 -12.36 7.25 -7.28
N LEU A 165 -12.94 7.63 -6.15
CA LEU A 165 -14.38 7.52 -5.85
C LEU A 165 -15.23 8.68 -6.40
N GLY A 166 -14.68 9.50 -7.32
CA GLY A 166 -15.28 10.72 -7.85
C GLY A 166 -16.79 10.86 -7.67
N LYS A 167 -17.22 11.63 -6.66
CA LYS A 167 -18.62 12.08 -6.41
C LYS A 167 -19.67 11.00 -6.08
N TYR A 168 -19.35 9.96 -5.32
CA TYR A 168 -20.39 9.18 -4.66
C TYR A 168 -20.10 9.09 -3.16
N GLU A 169 -20.87 9.87 -2.38
CA GLU A 169 -21.01 9.62 -0.94
C GLU A 169 -21.47 8.17 -0.79
N VAL A 170 -20.69 7.35 -0.09
CA VAL A 170 -21.16 6.06 0.39
C VAL A 170 -22.15 6.37 1.51
N VAL A 171 -23.42 6.50 1.12
CA VAL A 171 -24.52 6.79 2.04
C VAL A 171 -24.60 5.66 3.07
N LEU A 172 -24.47 6.04 4.34
CA LEU A 172 -24.90 5.24 5.48
C LEU A 172 -26.44 5.24 5.45
N ASP A 173 -27.06 4.16 4.97
CA ASP A 173 -28.48 3.88 5.24
C ASP A 173 -28.63 3.16 6.59
#